data_AF-A0A1I0E2H9-F1
#
_entry.id   AF-A0A1I0E2H9-F1
#
_cell.length_a   1.000
_cell.length_b   1.000
_cell.length_c   1.000
_cell.angle_alpha   90.00
_cell.angle_beta   90.00
_cell.angle_gamma   90.00
#
_symmetry.space_group_name_H-M   'P 1'
#
loop_
_entity.id
_entity.type
_entity.pdbx_description
1 polymer ?
#
loop_
_entity_poly.entity_id
_entity_poly.type
_entity_poly.pdbx_seq_one_letter_code
_entity_poly.pdbx_strand_id
1 'polypeptide(L)'
;MAGKPLYDMVVLLPGITGSVLRKDGNDVWAISGQAAWRWLRTLGGSLQQLRVQDGDPGGFVATSLMPDAHIVPGLVKIDGYTATARMITDTFDVVRGSIDEPAPANLLEVPYDWRLDNRVNGRRLAALVTDRLRRWREHSHNPDAQVIFVAHSMGGLVARYYLEVLEGWRDCRALITFGTPYRGSLNALGFLANGYKRGPADLTEVMRSFPSVHQLLPIYPALRVGDEYLRVAETTVPGVDPVLARDALAFHREIEAKVTEHRQDPDYRDHGYVLLPVVGTRQPTMQSAVLAAGRVTVGPEVPAQVDPLLADGDGTVPRASAIPIELSDAYRDSFAPERHGSLQRNRAILDDIRGRLEQMQVRGLRALRGPGESPAAAERPAIGLDLEDMYLADEPVTVRARPVNVDRSPGPLRARIEPVDAPVAGPLPATEFTETDDGWAVTLGSLPPGLYRVEVRTAKAGPLAPPPVHDLFEVAEED
;
A
#
# COMPACT_ATOMS: atom_id res chain seq x y z
N MET A 1 0.02 28.97 -7.14
CA MET A 1 -0.38 27.82 -7.99
C MET A 1 -1.63 27.23 -7.35
N ALA A 2 -2.65 26.87 -8.12
CA ALA A 2 -3.80 26.14 -7.58
C ALA A 2 -3.33 24.76 -7.08
N GLY A 3 -3.92 24.24 -6.00
CA GLY A 3 -3.62 22.91 -5.50
C GLY A 3 -4.06 21.83 -6.50
N LYS A 4 -3.55 20.61 -6.32
CA LYS A 4 -4.02 19.44 -7.08
C LYS A 4 -5.34 18.93 -6.45
N PRO A 5 -6.27 18.36 -7.24
CA PRO A 5 -7.49 17.82 -6.65
C PRO A 5 -7.20 16.66 -5.70
N LEU A 6 -7.87 16.66 -4.54
CA LEU A 6 -7.88 15.55 -3.58
C LEU A 6 -9.31 15.03 -3.42
N TYR A 7 -9.61 13.95 -4.13
CA TYR A 7 -10.95 13.36 -4.22
C TYR A 7 -11.26 12.44 -3.04
N ASP A 8 -10.24 11.75 -2.53
CA ASP A 8 -10.35 10.87 -1.37
C ASP A 8 -10.19 11.67 -0.06
N MET A 9 -10.67 11.11 1.05
CA MET A 9 -10.53 11.70 2.38
C MET A 9 -9.25 11.20 3.05
N VAL A 10 -8.35 12.10 3.45
CA VAL A 10 -7.12 11.77 4.17
C VAL A 10 -7.33 11.90 5.68
N VAL A 11 -6.95 10.87 6.44
CA VAL A 11 -7.04 10.85 7.90
C VAL A 11 -5.65 10.69 8.51
N LEU A 12 -5.23 11.67 9.32
CA LEU A 12 -3.96 11.64 10.05
C LEU A 12 -4.16 11.04 11.44
N LEU A 13 -3.43 9.97 11.75
CA LEU A 13 -3.49 9.26 13.04
C LEU A 13 -2.15 9.31 13.78
N PRO A 14 -2.10 9.90 14.98
CA PRO A 14 -0.87 9.98 15.74
C PRO A 14 -0.48 8.65 16.39
N GLY A 15 0.77 8.55 16.85
CA GLY A 15 1.24 7.49 17.73
C GLY A 15 0.82 7.67 19.19
N ILE A 16 1.28 6.76 20.05
CA ILE A 16 1.13 6.91 21.51
C ILE A 16 1.69 8.27 21.95
N THR A 17 1.00 8.92 22.88
CA THR A 17 1.28 10.29 23.36
C THR A 17 1.15 11.42 22.34
N GLY A 18 0.76 11.13 21.10
CA GLY A 18 0.67 12.11 20.03
C GLY A 18 -0.64 12.91 19.96
N SER A 19 -1.57 12.67 20.88
CA SER A 19 -2.78 13.47 21.07
C SER A 19 -2.73 14.26 22.38
N VAL A 20 -3.26 15.47 22.38
CA VAL A 20 -3.55 16.25 23.58
C VAL A 20 -4.70 15.60 24.35
N LEU A 21 -4.53 15.39 25.66
CA LEU A 21 -5.59 14.88 26.54
C LEU A 21 -6.02 15.93 27.57
N ARG A 22 -7.32 16.20 27.59
CA ARG A 22 -7.98 17.15 28.49
C ARG A 22 -8.92 16.42 29.44
N LYS A 23 -8.97 16.86 30.69
CA LYS A 23 -9.95 16.42 31.70
C LYS A 23 -10.52 17.64 32.41
N ASP A 24 -11.85 17.68 32.58
CA ASP A 24 -12.55 18.75 33.29
C ASP A 24 -12.16 20.16 32.79
N GLY A 25 -12.00 20.32 31.48
CA GLY A 25 -11.61 21.58 30.84
C GLY A 25 -10.10 21.89 30.86
N ASN A 26 -9.28 21.11 31.57
CA ASN A 26 -7.85 21.35 31.74
C ASN A 26 -6.99 20.39 30.93
N ASP A 27 -5.96 20.93 30.27
CA ASP A 27 -4.98 20.11 29.53
C ASP A 27 -4.08 19.37 30.53
N VAL A 28 -4.27 18.06 30.63
CA VAL A 28 -3.47 17.17 31.50
C VAL A 28 -2.27 16.61 30.72
N TRP A 29 -2.40 16.47 29.41
CA TRP A 29 -1.30 16.12 28.52
C TRP A 29 -1.29 17.06 27.30
N ALA A 30 -0.50 18.13 27.36
CA ALA A 30 -0.29 19.09 26.27
C ALA A 30 1.15 19.62 26.31
N ILE A 31 2.12 18.74 26.08
CA ILE A 31 3.54 19.07 26.25
C ILE A 31 4.08 19.65 24.94
N SER A 32 4.20 20.98 24.84
CA SER A 32 4.95 21.64 23.76
C SER A 32 6.29 22.22 24.24
N GLY A 33 7.36 21.97 23.48
CA GLY A 33 8.66 22.66 23.57
C GLY A 33 9.19 23.00 24.97
N GLN A 34 9.64 24.27 25.14
CA GLN A 34 10.32 24.79 26.34
C GLN A 34 9.47 24.73 27.64
N ALA A 35 8.17 24.43 27.55
CA ALA A 35 7.31 24.22 28.71
C ALA A 35 7.52 22.84 29.36
N ALA A 36 7.98 21.83 28.60
CA ALA A 36 8.17 20.45 29.08
C ALA A 36 9.08 20.34 30.32
N TRP A 37 10.18 21.11 30.34
CA TRP A 37 11.16 21.11 31.44
C TRP A 37 10.65 21.78 32.72
N ARG A 38 9.79 22.80 32.59
CA ARG A 38 9.11 23.45 33.73
C ARG A 38 7.97 22.57 34.25
N TRP A 39 7.21 21.99 33.33
CA TRP A 39 6.06 21.14 33.60
C TRP A 39 6.42 19.83 34.31
N LEU A 40 7.51 19.16 33.90
CA LEU A 40 8.08 17.99 34.60
C LEU A 40 8.57 18.31 36.03
N ARG A 41 8.95 19.56 36.30
CA ARG A 41 9.46 19.98 37.62
C ARG A 41 8.34 20.40 38.59
N THR A 42 7.21 20.90 38.12
CA THR A 42 6.19 21.51 38.98
C THR A 42 4.93 20.67 39.20
N LEU A 43 4.69 19.60 38.42
CA LEU A 43 3.37 18.93 38.38
C LEU A 43 3.41 17.39 38.30
N GLY A 44 4.34 16.72 38.99
CA GLY A 44 4.35 15.26 39.09
C GLY A 44 3.00 14.64 39.52
N GLY A 45 2.18 15.39 40.28
CA GLY A 45 0.82 14.99 40.68
C GLY A 45 -0.25 15.10 39.60
N SER A 46 -0.09 15.95 38.58
CA SER A 46 -1.08 16.08 37.48
C SER A 46 -1.02 14.88 36.53
N LEU A 47 0.18 14.35 36.27
CA LEU A 47 0.37 13.16 35.43
C LEU A 47 -0.20 11.87 36.04
N GLN A 48 -0.31 11.79 37.38
CA GLN A 48 -0.94 10.65 38.04
C GLN A 48 -2.45 10.54 37.71
N GLN A 49 -3.08 11.64 37.30
CA GLN A 49 -4.48 11.62 36.86
C GLN A 49 -4.66 10.85 35.56
N LEU A 50 -3.59 10.60 34.81
CA LEU A 50 -3.65 9.83 33.57
C LEU A 50 -3.95 8.35 33.83
N ARG A 51 -3.82 7.84 35.06
CA ARG A 51 -4.08 6.41 35.36
C ARG A 51 -5.45 6.00 34.83
N VAL A 52 -5.48 4.88 34.13
CA VAL A 52 -6.71 4.23 33.67
C VAL A 52 -7.11 3.20 34.72
N GLN A 53 -8.39 3.21 35.12
CA GLN A 53 -8.94 2.25 36.07
C GLN A 53 -9.96 1.39 35.33
N ASP A 54 -9.76 0.07 35.32
CA ASP A 54 -10.68 -0.89 34.69
C ASP A 54 -11.08 -0.56 33.24
N GLY A 55 -10.18 0.07 32.48
CA GLY A 55 -10.42 0.49 31.10
C GLY A 55 -11.28 1.75 30.93
N ASP A 56 -11.70 2.39 32.03
CA ASP A 56 -12.47 3.64 32.00
C ASP A 56 -11.60 4.82 31.53
N PRO A 57 -12.00 5.57 30.48
CA PRO A 57 -11.35 6.82 30.08
C PRO A 57 -11.26 7.87 31.19
N GLY A 58 -12.09 7.81 32.23
CA GLY A 58 -11.98 8.67 33.41
C GLY A 58 -12.26 10.15 33.13
N GLY A 59 -13.18 10.43 32.20
CA GLY A 59 -13.60 11.77 31.78
C GLY A 59 -12.63 12.50 30.84
N PHE A 60 -11.59 11.82 30.36
CA PHE A 60 -10.64 12.43 29.43
C PHE A 60 -11.20 12.47 28.00
N VAL A 61 -10.86 13.55 27.31
CA VAL A 61 -11.16 13.75 25.89
C VAL A 61 -9.87 14.10 25.15
N ALA A 62 -9.68 13.47 24.00
CA ALA A 62 -8.58 13.78 23.10
C ALA A 62 -9.04 14.90 22.15
N THR A 63 -8.33 16.03 22.15
CA THR A 63 -8.84 17.27 21.51
C THR A 63 -8.10 17.65 20.24
N SER A 64 -6.81 17.33 20.13
CA SER A 64 -6.00 17.65 18.95
C SER A 64 -4.75 16.77 18.87
N LEU A 65 -4.17 16.68 17.67
CA LEU A 65 -2.82 16.14 17.52
C LEU A 65 -1.81 17.09 18.17
N MET A 66 -0.70 16.55 18.65
CA MET A 66 0.38 17.36 19.20
C MET A 66 1.02 18.20 18.07
N PRO A 67 1.02 19.54 18.15
CA PRO A 67 1.33 20.41 17.01
C PRO A 67 2.84 20.45 16.67
N ASP A 68 3.69 20.42 17.69
CA ASP A 68 5.14 20.66 17.56
C ASP A 68 5.99 19.51 18.12
N ALA A 69 7.30 19.62 17.91
CA ALA A 69 8.29 18.75 18.51
C ALA A 69 8.08 18.66 20.04
N HIS A 70 7.78 17.46 20.51
CA HIS A 70 7.64 17.18 21.93
C HIS A 70 8.63 16.10 22.34
N ILE A 71 9.32 16.39 23.44
CA ILE A 71 10.31 15.51 24.03
C ILE A 71 9.83 15.17 25.43
N VAL A 72 9.56 13.90 25.65
CA VAL A 72 9.35 13.33 26.98
C VAL A 72 10.59 12.48 27.28
N PRO A 73 11.52 12.97 28.12
CA PRO A 73 12.86 12.38 28.27
C PRO A 73 12.87 10.88 28.59
N GLY A 74 13.17 10.05 27.59
CA GLY A 74 13.24 8.59 27.74
C GLY A 74 11.92 7.85 27.58
N LEU A 75 10.84 8.54 27.22
CA LEU A 75 9.55 7.94 26.83
C LEU A 75 9.38 8.05 25.31
N VAL A 76 9.28 9.29 24.79
CA VAL A 76 8.98 9.57 23.38
C VAL A 76 9.67 10.86 22.95
N LYS A 77 10.22 10.89 21.72
CA LYS A 77 10.66 12.09 21.01
C LYS A 77 9.97 12.12 19.66
N ILE A 78 8.98 12.97 19.49
CA ILE A 78 8.24 13.10 18.23
C ILE A 78 8.39 14.52 17.75
N ASP A 79 8.83 14.67 16.52
CA ASP A 79 8.73 15.93 15.79
C ASP A 79 7.33 15.98 15.18
N GLY A 80 6.48 16.91 15.64
CA GLY A 80 5.03 16.90 15.41
C GLY A 80 4.55 16.66 13.97
N TYR A 81 3.25 16.43 13.81
CA TYR A 81 2.64 16.02 12.53
C TYR A 81 2.51 17.13 11.48
N THR A 82 2.96 18.34 11.83
CA THR A 82 2.89 19.55 11.01
C THR A 82 3.54 19.39 9.64
N ALA A 83 4.68 18.69 9.53
CA ALA A 83 5.36 18.51 8.24
C ALA A 83 4.52 17.68 7.25
N THR A 84 3.92 16.59 7.71
CA THR A 84 3.03 15.74 6.90
C THR A 84 1.76 16.49 6.51
N ALA A 85 1.13 17.17 7.47
CA ALA A 85 -0.08 17.95 7.21
C ALA A 85 0.17 19.09 6.23
N ARG A 86 1.31 19.80 6.35
CA ARG A 86 1.73 20.85 5.41
C ARG A 86 2.00 20.28 4.02
N MET A 87 2.71 19.15 3.92
CA MET A 87 2.94 18.51 2.62
C MET A 87 1.61 18.25 1.88
N ILE A 88 0.57 17.79 2.58
CA ILE A 88 -0.74 17.56 1.99
C ILE A 88 -1.39 18.90 1.58
N THR A 89 -1.45 19.88 2.47
CA THR A 89 -2.13 21.16 2.16
C THR A 89 -1.40 22.05 1.18
N ASP A 90 -0.09 21.92 1.07
CA ASP A 90 0.71 22.68 0.10
C ASP A 90 0.62 22.03 -1.30
N THR A 91 0.24 20.76 -1.38
CA THR A 91 0.13 20.00 -2.65
C THR A 91 -1.29 19.98 -3.20
N PHE A 92 -2.29 19.84 -2.34
CA PHE A 92 -3.66 19.53 -2.73
C PHE A 92 -4.69 20.61 -2.34
N ASP A 93 -5.82 20.65 -3.06
CA ASP A 93 -7.00 21.40 -2.69
C ASP A 93 -7.72 20.69 -1.52
N VAL A 94 -7.55 21.26 -0.33
CA VAL A 94 -7.98 20.66 0.93
C VAL A 94 -9.08 21.46 1.60
N VAL A 95 -10.14 20.75 2.00
CA VAL A 95 -11.13 21.19 2.99
C VAL A 95 -10.77 20.50 4.32
N ARG A 96 -10.21 21.27 5.26
CA ARG A 96 -9.84 20.79 6.60
C ARG A 96 -11.09 20.60 7.45
N GLY A 97 -11.19 19.46 8.12
CA GLY A 97 -12.27 19.14 9.06
C GLY A 97 -11.80 19.15 10.51
N SER A 98 -12.77 19.16 11.41
CA SER A 98 -12.58 18.95 12.85
C SER A 98 -13.34 17.69 13.29
N ILE A 99 -12.86 17.03 14.35
CA ILE A 99 -13.61 15.93 14.96
C ILE A 99 -14.86 16.41 15.71
N ASP A 100 -14.87 17.67 16.16
CA ASP A 100 -15.97 18.27 16.92
C ASP A 100 -17.08 18.81 16.00
N GLU A 101 -16.74 19.14 14.75
CA GLU A 101 -17.67 19.71 13.80
C GLU A 101 -17.95 18.73 12.65
N PRO A 102 -19.22 18.37 12.38
CA PRO A 102 -19.56 17.38 11.37
C PRO A 102 -19.64 17.99 9.94
N ALA A 103 -18.74 18.91 9.63
CA ALA A 103 -18.63 19.51 8.30
C ALA A 103 -17.97 18.53 7.31
N PRO A 104 -18.37 18.55 6.01
CA PRO A 104 -17.65 17.82 4.98
C PRO A 104 -16.19 18.28 4.90
N ALA A 105 -15.25 17.32 4.84
CA ALA A 105 -13.83 17.58 4.78
C ALA A 105 -13.09 16.42 4.10
N ASN A 106 -11.99 16.71 3.42
CA ASN A 106 -11.09 15.71 2.82
C ASN A 106 -9.72 15.63 3.51
N LEU A 107 -9.50 16.41 4.58
CA LEU A 107 -8.38 16.22 5.50
C LEU A 107 -8.86 16.31 6.94
N LEU A 108 -8.66 15.23 7.70
CA LEU A 108 -9.03 15.12 9.11
C LEU A 108 -7.82 14.71 9.95
N GLU A 109 -7.58 15.45 11.02
CA GLU A 109 -6.65 15.07 12.08
C GLU A 109 -7.46 14.43 13.21
N VAL A 110 -7.20 13.15 13.50
CA VAL A 110 -8.03 12.39 14.44
C VAL A 110 -7.24 12.09 15.71
N PRO A 111 -7.35 12.95 16.75
CA PRO A 111 -6.81 12.64 18.06
C PRO A 111 -7.62 11.53 18.71
N TYR A 112 -6.95 10.73 19.53
CA TYR A 112 -7.57 9.67 20.31
C TYR A 112 -6.89 9.52 21.67
N ASP A 113 -7.59 8.88 22.61
CA ASP A 113 -7.07 8.58 23.93
C ASP A 113 -6.11 7.39 23.86
N TRP A 114 -4.84 7.72 23.70
CA TRP A 114 -3.74 6.78 23.51
C TRP A 114 -3.44 5.92 24.74
N ARG A 115 -4.16 6.08 25.85
CA ARG A 115 -4.01 5.25 27.05
C ARG A 115 -4.86 3.98 26.97
N LEU A 116 -5.98 4.05 26.25
CA LEU A 116 -7.00 3.01 26.21
C LEU A 116 -6.65 1.88 25.26
N ASP A 117 -7.34 0.75 25.41
CA ASP A 117 -7.30 -0.35 24.45
C ASP A 117 -7.55 0.16 23.02
N ASN A 118 -6.65 -0.21 22.09
CA ASN A 118 -6.73 0.15 20.68
C ASN A 118 -8.04 -0.31 20.01
N ARG A 119 -8.73 -1.34 20.52
CA ARG A 119 -10.07 -1.74 20.08
C ARG A 119 -11.13 -0.68 20.35
N VAL A 120 -11.04 -0.01 21.50
CA VAL A 120 -11.94 1.12 21.85
C VAL A 120 -11.70 2.28 20.88
N ASN A 121 -10.43 2.60 20.64
CA ASN A 121 -10.06 3.66 19.69
C ASN A 121 -10.44 3.29 18.25
N GLY A 122 -10.30 2.02 17.84
CA GLY A 122 -10.72 1.53 16.53
C GLY A 122 -12.22 1.65 16.30
N ARG A 123 -13.05 1.32 17.30
CA ARG A 123 -14.51 1.52 17.24
C ARG A 123 -14.90 3.00 17.14
N ARG A 124 -14.23 3.88 17.89
CA ARG A 124 -14.44 5.34 17.79
C ARG A 124 -14.03 5.88 16.42
N LEU A 125 -12.89 5.39 15.90
CA LEU A 125 -12.41 5.73 14.56
C LEU A 125 -13.43 5.31 13.49
N ALA A 126 -13.95 4.07 13.58
CA ALA A 126 -14.96 3.56 12.65
C ALA A 126 -16.20 4.46 12.60
N ALA A 127 -16.77 4.80 13.77
CA ALA A 127 -17.94 5.67 13.85
C ALA A 127 -17.70 7.05 13.22
N LEU A 128 -16.54 7.66 13.51
CA LEU A 128 -16.17 8.96 12.96
C LEU A 128 -15.96 8.90 11.44
N VAL A 129 -15.14 7.95 10.97
CA VAL A 129 -14.75 7.86 9.57
C VAL A 129 -15.94 7.52 8.67
N THR A 130 -16.83 6.62 9.10
CA THR A 130 -18.04 6.29 8.35
C THR A 130 -18.95 7.50 8.16
N ASP A 131 -19.19 8.30 9.20
CA ASP A 131 -19.99 9.52 9.07
C ASP A 131 -19.28 10.58 8.20
N ARG A 132 -17.99 10.80 8.41
CA ARG A 132 -17.24 11.84 7.68
C ARG A 132 -17.08 11.51 6.20
N LEU A 133 -16.79 10.26 5.86
CA LEU A 133 -16.68 9.82 4.47
C LEU A 133 -18.01 9.96 3.73
N ARG A 134 -19.13 9.57 4.35
CA ARG A 134 -20.47 9.75 3.77
C ARG A 134 -20.74 11.22 3.44
N ARG A 135 -20.48 12.12 4.39
CA ARG A 135 -20.65 13.58 4.18
C ARG A 135 -19.75 14.12 3.08
N TRP A 136 -18.52 13.63 3.00
CA TRP A 136 -17.59 14.02 1.94
C TRP A 136 -18.06 13.54 0.57
N ARG A 137 -18.51 12.29 0.44
CA ARG A 137 -19.09 11.74 -0.81
C ARG A 137 -20.29 12.56 -1.27
N GLU A 138 -21.19 12.93 -0.35
CA GLU A 138 -22.35 13.78 -0.63
C GLU A 138 -21.94 15.19 -1.09
N HIS A 139 -21.01 15.83 -0.40
CA HIS A 139 -20.54 17.19 -0.70
C HIS A 139 -19.76 17.28 -2.01
N SER A 140 -18.89 16.30 -2.27
CA SER A 140 -18.03 16.27 -3.45
C SER A 140 -18.70 15.66 -4.69
N HIS A 141 -19.94 15.14 -4.54
CA HIS A 141 -20.64 14.37 -5.57
C HIS A 141 -19.81 13.21 -6.14
N ASN A 142 -18.97 12.61 -5.30
CA ASN A 142 -18.09 11.51 -5.67
C ASN A 142 -18.38 10.28 -4.79
N PRO A 143 -19.27 9.35 -5.23
CA PRO A 143 -19.57 8.14 -4.46
C PRO A 143 -18.35 7.21 -4.31
N ASP A 144 -17.37 7.31 -5.20
CA ASP A 144 -16.16 6.48 -5.23
C ASP A 144 -15.02 7.03 -4.36
N ALA A 145 -15.25 8.14 -3.64
CA ALA A 145 -14.27 8.65 -2.68
C ALA A 145 -14.01 7.60 -1.59
N GLN A 146 -12.75 7.34 -1.29
CA GLN A 146 -12.33 6.40 -0.24
C GLN A 146 -11.50 7.11 0.82
N VAL A 147 -11.13 6.40 1.89
CA VAL A 147 -10.28 6.90 2.96
C VAL A 147 -8.82 6.53 2.70
N ILE A 148 -7.91 7.48 2.88
CA ILE A 148 -6.46 7.24 2.93
C ILE A 148 -6.00 7.54 4.35
N PHE A 149 -5.51 6.53 5.06
CA PHE A 149 -4.92 6.73 6.38
C PHE A 149 -3.43 7.03 6.27
N VAL A 150 -2.99 8.01 7.05
CA VAL A 150 -1.58 8.30 7.27
C VAL A 150 -1.34 8.22 8.78
N ALA A 151 -0.80 7.10 9.22
CA ALA A 151 -0.72 6.74 10.62
C ALA A 151 0.72 6.61 11.10
N HIS A 152 1.00 7.06 12.31
CA HIS A 152 2.33 6.95 12.92
C HIS A 152 2.31 5.99 14.10
N SER A 153 3.31 5.14 14.21
CA SER A 153 3.54 4.27 15.37
C SER A 153 2.28 3.47 15.73
N MET A 154 1.83 3.53 16.98
CA MET A 154 0.61 2.86 17.47
C MET A 154 -0.68 3.26 16.73
N GLY A 155 -0.75 4.45 16.13
CA GLY A 155 -1.92 4.85 15.33
C GLY A 155 -2.16 3.93 14.14
N GLY A 156 -1.11 3.29 13.63
CA GLY A 156 -1.23 2.26 12.59
C GLY A 156 -1.95 1.01 13.10
N LEU A 157 -1.77 0.62 14.37
CA LEU A 157 -2.49 -0.52 14.97
C LEU A 157 -3.98 -0.20 15.16
N VAL A 158 -4.32 1.03 15.55
CA VAL A 158 -5.71 1.50 15.63
C VAL A 158 -6.38 1.45 14.25
N ALA A 159 -5.69 1.97 13.22
CA ALA A 159 -6.17 1.91 11.84
C ALA A 159 -6.35 0.45 11.39
N ARG A 160 -5.39 -0.43 11.67
CA ARG A 160 -5.46 -1.85 11.31
C ARG A 160 -6.62 -2.57 11.97
N TYR A 161 -6.91 -2.30 13.23
CA TYR A 161 -8.09 -2.86 13.88
C TYR A 161 -9.38 -2.41 13.19
N TYR A 162 -9.51 -1.11 12.86
CA TYR A 162 -10.65 -0.62 12.09
C TYR A 162 -10.76 -1.29 10.72
N LEU A 163 -9.66 -1.31 9.95
CA LEU A 163 -9.67 -1.82 8.58
C LEU A 163 -9.95 -3.32 8.53
N GLU A 164 -9.31 -4.11 9.38
CA GLU A 164 -9.38 -5.57 9.31
C GLU A 164 -10.49 -6.15 10.20
N VAL A 165 -10.70 -5.64 11.41
CA VAL A 165 -11.66 -6.27 12.33
C VAL A 165 -13.05 -5.65 12.22
N LEU A 166 -13.12 -4.35 11.89
CA LEU A 166 -14.37 -3.62 11.77
C LEU A 166 -14.78 -3.38 10.31
N GLU A 167 -14.21 -4.15 9.38
CA GLU A 167 -14.53 -4.13 7.94
C GLU A 167 -14.29 -2.78 7.24
N GLY A 168 -13.49 -1.89 7.84
CA GLY A 168 -13.16 -0.59 7.27
C GLY A 168 -12.39 -0.64 5.94
N TRP A 169 -11.81 -1.80 5.62
CA TRP A 169 -11.08 -2.03 4.36
C TRP A 169 -11.93 -1.73 3.11
N ARG A 170 -13.25 -1.89 3.18
CA ARG A 170 -14.19 -1.68 2.06
C ARG A 170 -14.23 -0.25 1.57
N ASP A 171 -14.03 0.69 2.50
CA ASP A 171 -14.07 2.12 2.23
C ASP A 171 -12.68 2.75 2.18
N CYS A 172 -11.60 1.95 2.23
CA CYS A 172 -10.24 2.43 2.31
C CYS A 172 -9.46 2.21 1.02
N ARG A 173 -8.79 3.26 0.53
CA ARG A 173 -7.87 3.15 -0.60
C ARG A 173 -6.49 2.69 -0.16
N ALA A 174 -5.98 3.27 0.93
CA ALA A 174 -4.65 2.98 1.42
C ALA A 174 -4.45 3.27 2.90
N LEU A 175 -3.55 2.53 3.53
CA LEU A 175 -2.98 2.81 4.84
C LEU A 175 -1.47 3.00 4.68
N ILE A 176 -1.00 4.22 4.93
CA ILE A 176 0.41 4.58 4.99
C ILE A 176 0.81 4.60 6.46
N THR A 177 1.81 3.82 6.84
CA THR A 177 2.29 3.79 8.23
C THR A 177 3.73 4.26 8.39
N PHE A 178 4.03 4.93 9.49
CA PHE A 178 5.40 5.29 9.87
C PHE A 178 5.80 4.52 11.13
N GLY A 179 6.72 3.56 11.01
CA GLY A 179 7.29 2.84 12.16
C GLY A 179 6.26 2.14 13.04
N THR A 180 5.16 1.63 12.48
CA THR A 180 4.12 0.93 13.26
C THR A 180 4.66 -0.40 13.80
N PRO A 181 4.58 -0.66 15.11
CA PRO A 181 5.09 -1.89 15.70
C PRO A 181 4.12 -3.06 15.56
N TYR A 182 3.99 -3.62 14.35
CA TYR A 182 3.11 -4.76 14.05
C TYR A 182 3.41 -6.01 14.88
N ARG A 183 4.64 -6.14 15.39
CA ARG A 183 5.02 -7.24 16.30
C ARG A 183 5.44 -6.77 17.70
N GLY A 184 5.16 -5.51 18.05
CA GLY A 184 5.51 -4.90 19.34
C GLY A 184 6.94 -4.32 19.41
N SER A 185 7.27 -3.72 20.57
CA SER A 185 8.56 -3.07 20.84
C SER A 185 9.05 -3.41 22.25
N LEU A 186 10.36 -3.58 22.40
CA LEU A 186 10.99 -3.86 23.70
C LEU A 186 10.93 -2.66 24.66
N ASN A 187 10.70 -1.44 24.16
CA ASN A 187 10.51 -0.27 25.02
C ASN A 187 9.26 -0.43 25.91
N ALA A 188 8.17 -1.00 25.38
CA ALA A 188 6.96 -1.27 26.15
C ALA A 188 7.22 -2.22 27.33
N LEU A 189 7.96 -3.31 27.07
CA LEU A 189 8.40 -4.23 28.12
C LEU A 189 9.27 -3.54 29.15
N GLY A 190 10.21 -2.69 28.71
CA GLY A 190 11.05 -1.89 29.59
C GLY A 190 10.24 -0.97 30.51
N PHE A 191 9.23 -0.27 29.98
CA PHE A 191 8.39 0.63 30.77
C PHE A 191 7.55 -0.10 31.81
N LEU A 192 6.99 -1.26 31.46
CA LEU A 192 6.16 -2.04 32.37
C LEU A 192 7.00 -2.73 33.46
N ALA A 193 8.08 -3.40 33.05
CA ALA A 193 8.89 -4.19 33.97
C ALA A 193 9.78 -3.33 34.88
N ASN A 194 10.48 -2.35 34.30
CA ASN A 194 11.46 -1.54 35.02
C ASN A 194 10.89 -0.21 35.53
N GLY A 195 9.68 0.15 35.09
CA GLY A 195 9.04 1.42 35.41
C GLY A 195 9.61 2.61 34.64
N TYR A 196 9.03 3.78 34.89
CA TYR A 196 9.46 5.03 34.28
C TYR A 196 9.68 6.09 35.36
N LYS A 197 10.94 6.35 35.68
CA LYS A 197 11.36 7.32 36.71
C LYS A 197 12.28 8.38 36.10
N ARG A 198 11.90 9.65 36.19
CA ARG A 198 12.70 10.79 35.71
C ARG A 198 12.71 11.90 36.75
N GLY A 199 13.86 12.07 37.42
CA GLY A 199 13.97 13.01 38.54
C GLY A 199 12.96 12.64 39.64
N PRO A 200 12.16 13.59 40.16
CA PRO A 200 11.13 13.32 41.17
C PRO A 200 9.84 12.68 40.60
N ALA A 201 9.69 12.59 39.26
CA ALA A 201 8.49 12.03 38.65
C ALA A 201 8.62 10.49 38.49
N ASP A 202 7.67 9.77 39.09
CA ASP A 202 7.50 8.32 38.93
C ASP A 202 6.17 8.04 38.22
N LEU A 203 6.23 7.64 36.96
CA LEU A 203 5.05 7.30 36.14
C LEU A 203 4.90 5.79 35.98
N THR A 204 5.58 4.99 36.79
CA THR A 204 5.56 3.52 36.69
C THR A 204 4.13 2.98 36.73
N GLU A 205 3.37 3.37 37.75
CA GLU A 205 1.97 2.93 37.92
C GLU A 205 0.99 3.58 36.94
N VAL A 206 1.40 4.69 36.30
CA VAL A 206 0.65 5.32 35.20
C VAL A 206 0.81 4.47 33.94
N MET A 207 2.04 4.17 33.55
CA MET A 207 2.33 3.35 32.36
C MET A 207 1.77 1.94 32.48
N ARG A 208 1.85 1.32 33.67
CA ARG A 208 1.27 0.00 33.95
C ARG A 208 -0.25 -0.02 33.89
N SER A 209 -0.91 1.13 34.05
CA SER A 209 -2.37 1.19 33.96
C SER A 209 -2.90 1.20 32.53
N PHE A 210 -2.06 1.40 31.51
CA PHE A 210 -2.50 1.57 30.12
C PHE A 210 -2.61 0.23 29.39
N PRO A 211 -3.82 -0.18 28.93
CA PRO A 211 -3.94 -1.33 28.04
C PRO A 211 -3.15 -1.15 26.73
N SER A 212 -3.06 0.08 26.21
CA SER A 212 -2.32 0.37 24.98
C SER A 212 -0.83 0.04 25.08
N VAL A 213 -0.20 0.26 26.23
CA VAL A 213 1.23 -0.07 26.44
C VAL A 213 1.43 -1.58 26.43
N HIS A 214 0.48 -2.35 26.97
CA HIS A 214 0.52 -3.82 26.89
C HIS A 214 0.36 -4.30 25.44
N GLN A 215 -0.50 -3.65 24.64
CA GLN A 215 -0.68 -3.93 23.21
C GLN A 215 0.56 -3.61 22.35
N LEU A 216 1.56 -2.95 22.91
CA LEU A 216 2.86 -2.73 22.28
C LEU A 216 3.92 -3.76 22.70
N LEU A 217 3.60 -4.73 23.56
CA LEU A 217 4.53 -5.80 23.92
C LEU A 217 4.91 -6.67 22.72
N PRO A 218 6.15 -7.22 22.68
CA PRO A 218 6.54 -8.16 21.65
C PRO A 218 5.63 -9.40 21.60
N ILE A 219 5.10 -9.70 20.42
CA ILE A 219 4.23 -10.89 20.16
C ILE A 219 5.02 -12.08 19.61
N TYR A 220 6.34 -11.97 19.53
CA TYR A 220 7.29 -12.99 19.12
C TYR A 220 8.23 -13.32 20.29
N PRO A 221 8.99 -14.43 20.24
CA PRO A 221 9.83 -14.87 21.36
C PRO A 221 11.03 -13.94 21.67
N ALA A 222 10.78 -12.76 22.21
CA ALA A 222 11.81 -11.73 22.43
C ALA A 222 12.40 -11.74 23.85
N LEU A 223 11.81 -12.50 24.79
CA LEU A 223 12.22 -12.53 26.18
C LEU A 223 12.95 -13.84 26.50
N ARG A 224 14.24 -13.75 26.81
CA ARG A 224 15.04 -14.89 27.25
C ARG A 224 14.84 -15.18 28.73
N VAL A 225 14.43 -16.40 29.05
CA VAL A 225 14.28 -16.93 30.41
C VAL A 225 15.11 -18.21 30.50
N GLY A 226 16.24 -18.16 31.21
CA GLY A 226 17.24 -19.23 31.14
C GLY A 226 17.82 -19.35 29.73
N ASP A 227 17.64 -20.52 29.11
CA ASP A 227 18.13 -20.84 27.77
C ASP A 227 17.04 -20.72 26.68
N GLU A 228 15.80 -20.43 27.06
CA GLU A 228 14.67 -20.34 26.13
C GLU A 228 14.27 -18.89 25.84
N TYR A 229 13.83 -18.64 24.61
CA TYR A 229 13.15 -17.41 24.24
C TYR A 229 11.64 -17.63 24.24
N LEU A 230 10.92 -16.79 24.99
CA LEU A 230 9.47 -16.83 25.16
C LEU A 230 8.84 -15.50 24.71
N ARG A 231 7.55 -15.52 24.36
CA ARG A 231 6.77 -14.28 24.25
C ARG A 231 6.50 -13.74 25.64
N VAL A 232 6.36 -12.42 25.76
CA VAL A 232 6.07 -11.79 27.07
C VAL A 232 4.77 -12.33 27.68
N ALA A 233 3.75 -12.59 26.84
CA ALA A 233 2.46 -13.10 27.29
C ALA A 233 2.45 -14.57 27.75
N GLU A 234 3.55 -15.32 27.52
CA GLU A 234 3.66 -16.75 27.84
C GLU A 234 4.30 -17.00 29.21
N THR A 235 4.76 -15.95 29.89
CA THR A 235 5.47 -16.07 31.18
C THR A 235 5.10 -14.94 32.13
N THR A 236 5.43 -15.11 33.40
CA THR A 236 5.22 -14.07 34.42
C THR A 236 6.40 -13.12 34.43
N VAL A 237 6.13 -11.86 34.10
CA VAL A 237 7.15 -10.80 34.13
C VAL A 237 6.81 -9.80 35.24
N PRO A 238 7.72 -9.54 36.19
CA PRO A 238 7.50 -8.55 37.23
C PRO A 238 7.13 -7.18 36.65
N GLY A 239 6.04 -6.59 37.13
CA GLY A 239 5.55 -5.29 36.67
C GLY A 239 4.71 -5.29 35.39
N VAL A 240 4.53 -6.45 34.75
CA VAL A 240 3.60 -6.63 33.63
C VAL A 240 2.35 -7.33 34.15
N ASP A 241 1.17 -6.80 33.84
CA ASP A 241 -0.07 -7.48 34.17
C ASP A 241 -0.27 -8.68 33.21
N PRO A 242 -0.34 -9.93 33.72
CA PRO A 242 -0.44 -11.12 32.87
C PRO A 242 -1.80 -11.23 32.16
N VAL A 243 -2.87 -10.64 32.69
CA VAL A 243 -4.17 -10.59 32.03
C VAL A 243 -4.10 -9.64 30.85
N LEU A 244 -3.58 -8.43 31.05
CA LEU A 244 -3.43 -7.45 29.97
C LEU A 244 -2.41 -7.90 28.91
N ALA A 245 -1.33 -8.60 29.29
CA ALA A 245 -0.38 -9.15 28.32
C ALA A 245 -1.00 -10.21 27.41
N ARG A 246 -1.85 -11.10 27.96
CA ARG A 246 -2.59 -12.09 27.16
C ARG A 246 -3.64 -11.43 26.27
N ASP A 247 -4.39 -10.47 26.80
CA ASP A 247 -5.36 -9.72 26.00
C ASP A 247 -4.70 -8.92 24.86
N ALA A 248 -3.53 -8.34 25.13
CA ALA A 248 -2.70 -7.67 24.14
C ALA A 248 -2.24 -8.62 23.02
N LEU A 249 -1.83 -9.84 23.35
CA LEU A 249 -1.52 -10.85 22.32
C LEU A 249 -2.77 -11.22 21.51
N ALA A 250 -3.92 -11.38 22.18
CA ALA A 250 -5.19 -11.68 21.51
C ALA A 250 -5.60 -10.56 20.53
N PHE A 251 -5.33 -9.28 20.84
CA PHE A 251 -5.58 -8.15 19.94
C PHE A 251 -4.85 -8.30 18.61
N HIS A 252 -3.56 -8.66 18.64
CA HIS A 252 -2.79 -8.87 17.41
C HIS A 252 -3.28 -10.11 16.65
N ARG A 253 -3.60 -11.20 17.35
CA ARG A 253 -4.13 -12.42 16.73
C ARG A 253 -5.50 -12.21 16.08
N GLU A 254 -6.33 -11.35 16.63
CA GLU A 254 -7.63 -10.96 16.06
C GLU A 254 -7.44 -10.28 14.69
N ILE A 255 -6.49 -9.34 14.59
CA ILE A 255 -6.13 -8.70 13.31
C ILE A 255 -5.57 -9.72 12.32
N GLU A 256 -4.63 -10.56 12.74
CA GLU A 256 -4.02 -11.58 11.88
C GLU A 256 -5.05 -12.59 11.33
N ALA A 257 -5.98 -13.02 12.19
CA ALA A 257 -7.05 -13.93 11.79
C ALA A 257 -7.94 -13.30 10.73
N LYS A 258 -8.33 -12.03 10.92
CA LYS A 258 -9.15 -11.29 9.96
C LYS A 258 -8.46 -11.04 8.63
N VAL A 259 -7.18 -10.66 8.65
CA VAL A 259 -6.38 -10.55 7.42
C VAL A 259 -6.33 -11.89 6.66
N THR A 260 -6.19 -13.00 7.39
CA THR A 260 -6.15 -14.34 6.78
C THR A 260 -7.48 -14.72 6.16
N GLU A 261 -8.59 -14.44 6.85
CA GLU A 261 -9.96 -14.62 6.34
C GLU A 261 -10.20 -13.76 5.10
N HIS A 262 -9.91 -12.47 5.17
CA HIS A 262 -10.10 -11.52 4.08
C HIS A 262 -9.32 -11.88 2.82
N ARG A 263 -8.11 -12.42 2.94
CA ARG A 263 -7.35 -12.88 1.77
C ARG A 263 -8.02 -14.00 0.98
N GLN A 264 -8.99 -14.69 1.58
CA GLN A 264 -9.80 -15.70 0.89
C GLN A 264 -11.00 -15.07 0.17
N ASP A 265 -11.40 -13.85 0.51
CA ASP A 265 -12.46 -13.09 -0.15
C ASP A 265 -11.97 -12.53 -1.49
N PRO A 266 -12.64 -12.84 -2.63
CA PRO A 266 -12.33 -12.22 -3.92
C PRO A 266 -12.42 -10.69 -3.90
N ASP A 267 -13.41 -10.12 -3.21
CA ASP A 267 -13.62 -8.67 -3.17
C ASP A 267 -12.47 -7.95 -2.46
N TYR A 268 -11.97 -8.52 -1.36
CA TYR A 268 -10.78 -7.98 -0.69
C TYR A 268 -9.53 -8.09 -1.56
N ARG A 269 -9.37 -9.17 -2.34
CA ARG A 269 -8.20 -9.33 -3.22
C ARG A 269 -8.20 -8.31 -4.37
N ASP A 270 -9.38 -8.01 -4.91
CA ASP A 270 -9.52 -7.14 -6.07
C ASP A 270 -9.68 -5.66 -5.70
N HIS A 271 -10.33 -5.37 -4.56
CA HIS A 271 -10.73 -4.02 -4.13
C HIS A 271 -10.27 -3.65 -2.71
N GLY A 272 -9.52 -4.52 -2.03
CA GLY A 272 -8.94 -4.22 -0.72
C GLY A 272 -7.95 -3.05 -0.76
N TYR A 273 -7.76 -2.44 0.41
CA TYR A 273 -6.86 -1.31 0.54
C TYR A 273 -5.38 -1.69 0.33
N VAL A 274 -4.57 -0.72 -0.06
CA VAL A 274 -3.11 -0.90 -0.16
C VAL A 274 -2.41 -0.49 1.13
N LEU A 275 -1.64 -1.40 1.71
CA LEU A 275 -0.77 -1.12 2.85
C LEU A 275 0.63 -0.68 2.39
N LEU A 276 1.06 0.49 2.85
CA LEU A 276 2.32 1.13 2.48
C LEU A 276 3.14 1.45 3.74
N PRO A 277 3.91 0.47 4.26
CA PRO A 277 4.69 0.67 5.48
C PRO A 277 5.99 1.44 5.20
N VAL A 278 6.24 2.48 5.99
CA VAL A 278 7.52 3.18 6.09
C VAL A 278 8.28 2.63 7.29
N VAL A 279 9.36 1.92 7.02
CA VAL A 279 10.19 1.22 7.98
C VAL A 279 11.45 2.02 8.27
N GLY A 280 11.64 2.45 9.51
CA GLY A 280 12.88 3.08 9.94
C GLY A 280 14.00 2.05 10.15
N THR A 281 15.22 2.43 9.78
CA THR A 281 16.40 1.56 9.72
C THR A 281 17.66 2.27 10.22
N ARG A 282 18.74 1.51 10.38
CA ARG A 282 20.09 1.97 10.74
C ARG A 282 20.19 2.71 12.07
N GLN A 283 19.20 2.57 12.96
CA GLN A 283 19.28 3.07 14.33
C GLN A 283 19.47 1.90 15.30
N PRO A 284 20.38 2.02 16.29
CA PRO A 284 20.46 1.07 17.39
C PRO A 284 19.10 0.96 18.10
N THR A 285 18.56 -0.25 18.14
CA THR A 285 17.20 -0.53 18.61
C THR A 285 17.24 -1.75 19.52
N MET A 286 16.42 -1.75 20.58
CA MET A 286 16.32 -2.89 21.49
C MET A 286 15.61 -4.05 20.79
N GLN A 287 16.25 -5.22 20.76
CA GLN A 287 15.83 -6.39 19.99
C GLN A 287 15.31 -7.53 20.88
N SER A 288 15.81 -7.62 22.12
CA SER A 288 15.39 -8.65 23.06
C SER A 288 15.44 -8.17 24.51
N ALA A 289 15.04 -9.05 25.41
CA ALA A 289 15.21 -8.86 26.85
C ALA A 289 15.63 -10.16 27.52
N VAL A 290 16.24 -10.06 28.70
CA VAL A 290 16.58 -11.18 29.57
C VAL A 290 15.85 -11.00 30.90
N LEU A 291 15.13 -12.03 31.35
CA LEU A 291 14.59 -12.13 32.70
C LEU A 291 15.50 -13.03 33.53
N ALA A 292 16.20 -12.44 34.50
CA ALA A 292 17.06 -13.16 35.42
C ALA A 292 16.93 -12.57 36.83
N ALA A 293 16.84 -13.44 37.85
CA ALA A 293 16.70 -13.04 39.25
C ALA A 293 15.57 -12.01 39.50
N GLY A 294 14.43 -12.16 38.82
CA GLY A 294 13.27 -11.26 38.96
C GLY A 294 13.46 -9.87 38.33
N ARG A 295 14.50 -9.66 37.51
CA ARG A 295 14.77 -8.39 36.83
C ARG A 295 14.79 -8.58 35.31
N VAL A 296 14.18 -7.62 34.61
CA VAL A 296 14.18 -7.56 33.14
C VAL A 296 15.25 -6.60 32.65
N THR A 297 16.15 -7.08 31.78
CA THR A 297 17.13 -6.24 31.09
C THR A 297 16.83 -6.28 29.59
N VAL A 298 16.44 -5.14 29.01
CA VAL A 298 16.25 -5.00 27.56
C VAL A 298 17.60 -4.66 26.90
N GLY A 299 17.84 -5.18 25.70
CA GLY A 299 19.12 -5.01 25.02
C GLY A 299 19.01 -5.16 23.50
N PRO A 300 20.08 -4.80 22.76
CA PRO A 300 20.14 -4.85 21.31
C PRO A 300 20.42 -6.26 20.76
N GLU A 301 20.59 -7.27 21.62
CA GLU A 301 20.89 -8.64 21.20
C GLU A 301 19.74 -9.21 20.38
N VAL A 302 20.03 -9.66 19.17
CA VAL A 302 19.04 -10.22 18.24
C VAL A 302 18.68 -11.64 18.70
N PRO A 303 17.40 -11.95 18.95
CA PRO A 303 16.96 -13.32 19.23
C PRO A 303 17.31 -14.28 18.09
N ALA A 304 17.62 -15.55 18.41
CA ALA A 304 18.07 -16.53 17.42
C ALA A 304 17.10 -16.74 16.24
N GLN A 305 15.79 -16.58 16.47
CA GLN A 305 14.77 -16.71 15.43
C GLN A 305 14.58 -15.45 14.55
N VAL A 306 15.29 -14.35 14.83
CA VAL A 306 15.25 -13.14 14.01
C VAL A 306 16.49 -13.12 13.13
N ASP A 307 16.29 -12.95 11.81
CA ASP A 307 17.40 -12.88 10.87
C ASP A 307 18.32 -11.68 11.20
N PRO A 308 19.66 -11.87 11.25
CA PRO A 308 20.61 -10.80 11.51
C PRO A 308 20.52 -9.60 10.56
N LEU A 309 19.98 -9.75 9.35
CA LEU A 309 19.73 -8.65 8.41
C LEU A 309 18.63 -7.68 8.90
N LEU A 310 17.85 -8.08 9.90
CA LEU A 310 16.81 -7.29 10.55
C LEU A 310 17.24 -6.77 11.94
N ALA A 311 18.54 -6.84 12.26
CA ALA A 311 19.10 -6.46 13.56
C ALA A 311 19.03 -4.97 13.90
N ASP A 312 18.55 -4.13 12.99
CA ASP A 312 18.38 -2.70 13.18
C ASP A 312 16.91 -2.30 13.40
N GLY A 313 16.65 -1.00 13.35
CA GLY A 313 15.33 -0.42 13.48
C GLY A 313 15.42 1.11 13.49
N ASP A 314 14.41 1.75 14.08
CA ASP A 314 14.28 3.21 14.14
C ASP A 314 14.64 3.82 15.52
N GLY A 315 15.21 3.01 16.41
CA GLY A 315 15.55 3.38 17.78
C GLY A 315 14.44 3.16 18.80
N THR A 316 13.24 2.76 18.33
CA THR A 316 12.09 2.39 19.16
C THR A 316 11.54 1.03 18.73
N VAL A 317 11.30 0.84 17.44
CA VAL A 317 10.67 -0.32 16.85
C VAL A 317 11.71 -1.10 16.05
N PRO A 318 11.93 -2.39 16.38
CA PRO A 318 12.76 -3.28 15.57
C PRO A 318 12.30 -3.31 14.12
N ARG A 319 13.23 -3.39 13.17
CA ARG A 319 12.90 -3.51 11.73
C ARG A 319 11.95 -4.68 11.47
N ALA A 320 12.23 -5.85 12.08
CA ALA A 320 11.36 -7.03 11.98
C ALA A 320 9.92 -6.79 12.49
N SER A 321 9.73 -5.84 13.41
CA SER A 321 8.42 -5.47 13.95
C SER A 321 7.71 -4.42 13.11
N ALA A 322 8.45 -3.56 12.42
CA ALA A 322 7.91 -2.49 11.58
C ALA A 322 7.35 -3.00 10.23
N ILE A 323 7.70 -4.21 9.81
CA ILE A 323 7.18 -4.86 8.61
C ILE A 323 5.84 -5.52 8.96
N PRO A 324 4.72 -5.26 8.25
CA PRO A 324 3.45 -5.96 8.48
C PRO A 324 3.59 -7.48 8.31
N ILE A 325 2.88 -8.26 9.12
CA ILE A 325 3.02 -9.73 9.12
C ILE A 325 2.74 -10.30 7.73
N GLU A 326 1.68 -9.81 7.14
CA GLU A 326 1.17 -10.29 5.87
C GLU A 326 1.99 -9.78 4.66
N LEU A 327 2.95 -8.88 4.87
CA LEU A 327 3.88 -8.36 3.86
C LEU A 327 5.32 -8.88 4.02
N SER A 328 5.56 -9.83 4.92
CA SER A 328 6.92 -10.34 5.24
C SER A 328 7.73 -10.75 4.00
N ASP A 329 7.07 -11.26 2.96
CA ASP A 329 7.68 -11.71 1.70
C ASP A 329 7.23 -10.87 0.48
N ALA A 330 6.57 -9.74 0.69
CA ALA A 330 6.02 -8.91 -0.38
C ALA A 330 7.01 -7.84 -0.89
N TYR A 331 7.97 -7.43 -0.06
CA TYR A 331 9.01 -6.44 -0.37
C TYR A 331 8.46 -5.08 -0.87
N ARG A 332 7.33 -4.64 -0.31
CA ARG A 332 6.62 -3.41 -0.68
C ARG A 332 6.90 -2.23 0.26
N ASP A 333 7.81 -2.42 1.22
CA ASP A 333 8.12 -1.44 2.25
C ASP A 333 9.01 -0.30 1.73
N SER A 334 8.75 0.92 2.21
CA SER A 334 9.65 2.06 2.03
C SER A 334 10.61 2.13 3.22
N PHE A 335 11.93 2.13 2.97
CA PHE A 335 12.93 2.16 4.04
C PHE A 335 13.52 3.56 4.23
N ALA A 336 13.64 4.01 5.47
CA ALA A 336 14.25 5.29 5.83
C ALA A 336 15.33 5.08 6.90
N PRO A 337 16.58 5.53 6.71
CA PRO A 337 17.60 5.48 7.77
C PRO A 337 17.38 6.60 8.79
N GLU A 338 16.27 6.56 9.54
CA GLU A 338 15.75 7.66 10.35
C GLU A 338 15.25 7.17 11.72
N ARG A 339 15.22 8.08 12.71
CA ARG A 339 14.67 7.82 14.03
C ARG A 339 13.14 7.80 14.03
N HIS A 340 12.56 6.94 14.88
CA HIS A 340 11.12 6.70 15.01
C HIS A 340 10.27 7.97 14.87
N GLY A 341 10.42 8.92 15.79
CA GLY A 341 9.60 10.13 15.80
C GLY A 341 10.01 11.21 14.82
N SER A 342 10.87 10.91 13.83
CA SER A 342 11.21 11.77 12.71
C SER A 342 10.89 11.14 11.34
N LEU A 343 10.35 9.92 11.29
CA LEU A 343 9.97 9.26 10.04
C LEU A 343 8.96 10.08 9.23
N GLN A 344 7.92 10.59 9.90
CA GLN A 344 6.83 11.38 9.32
C GLN A 344 7.23 12.78 8.81
N ARG A 345 8.46 13.23 9.10
CA ARG A 345 9.00 14.49 8.58
C ARG A 345 10.18 14.31 7.62
N ASN A 346 10.62 13.07 7.40
CA ASN A 346 11.77 12.80 6.57
C ASN A 346 11.43 13.24 5.14
N ARG A 347 12.23 14.15 4.56
CA ARG A 347 11.91 14.78 3.28
C ARG A 347 11.76 13.80 2.13
N ALA A 348 12.67 12.83 2.04
CA ALA A 348 12.64 11.84 0.96
C ALA A 348 11.38 10.95 1.06
N ILE A 349 10.97 10.60 2.28
CA ILE A 349 9.74 9.86 2.52
C ILE A 349 8.51 10.72 2.23
N LEU A 350 8.50 12.00 2.62
CA LEU A 350 7.40 12.89 2.30
C LEU A 350 7.27 13.15 0.78
N ASP A 351 8.39 13.19 0.05
CA ASP A 351 8.40 13.28 -1.41
C ASP A 351 7.83 12.01 -2.06
N ASP A 352 8.19 10.82 -1.56
CA ASP A 352 7.61 9.53 -2.00
C ASP A 352 6.10 9.48 -1.71
N ILE A 353 5.68 9.83 -0.49
CA ILE A 353 4.26 9.86 -0.10
C ILE A 353 3.49 10.86 -0.94
N ARG A 354 4.04 12.05 -1.21
CA ARG A 354 3.41 13.04 -2.11
C ARG A 354 3.14 12.41 -3.48
N GLY A 355 4.15 11.77 -4.08
CA GLY A 355 3.99 11.08 -5.36
C GLY A 355 2.93 9.98 -5.34
N ARG A 356 2.87 9.18 -4.27
CA ARG A 356 1.84 8.15 -4.08
C ARG A 356 0.45 8.73 -3.92
N LEU A 357 0.29 9.79 -3.12
CA LEU A 357 -0.98 10.48 -2.96
C LEU A 357 -1.46 11.04 -4.30
N GLU A 358 -0.57 11.70 -5.06
CA GLU A 358 -0.89 12.19 -6.40
C GLU A 358 -1.35 11.05 -7.32
N GLN A 359 -0.63 9.93 -7.33
CA GLN A 359 -0.97 8.75 -8.12
C GLN A 359 -2.33 8.17 -7.72
N MET A 360 -2.64 8.12 -6.41
CA MET A 360 -3.93 7.66 -5.90
C MET A 360 -5.10 8.55 -6.36
N GLN A 361 -4.85 9.81 -6.68
CA GLN A 361 -5.86 10.74 -7.18
C GLN A 361 -6.05 10.66 -8.70
N VAL A 362 -5.18 9.95 -9.44
CA VAL A 362 -5.29 9.82 -10.90
C VAL A 362 -6.52 9.00 -11.27
N ARG A 363 -7.40 9.58 -12.09
CA ARG A 363 -8.56 8.91 -12.67
C ARG A 363 -8.26 8.52 -14.12
N GLY A 364 -8.75 7.35 -14.55
CA GLY A 364 -8.69 6.96 -15.96
C GLY A 364 -7.35 6.42 -16.49
N LEU A 365 -6.41 5.99 -15.63
CA LEU A 365 -5.17 5.32 -16.09
C LEU A 365 -5.43 4.15 -17.04
N ARG A 366 -6.59 3.47 -16.92
CA ARG A 366 -7.00 2.41 -17.85
C ARG A 366 -7.14 2.91 -19.29
N ALA A 367 -7.54 4.16 -19.51
CA ALA A 367 -7.68 4.74 -20.85
C ALA A 367 -6.32 4.91 -21.56
N LEU A 368 -5.22 5.01 -20.81
CA LEU A 368 -3.86 5.07 -21.39
C LEU A 368 -3.45 3.75 -22.07
N ARG A 369 -4.12 2.62 -21.75
CA ARG A 369 -3.90 1.35 -22.45
C ARG A 369 -4.44 1.36 -23.89
N GLY A 370 -5.12 2.44 -24.30
CA GLY A 370 -5.89 2.49 -25.53
C GLY A 370 -7.21 1.73 -25.39
N PRO A 371 -8.06 1.74 -26.42
CA PRO A 371 -9.17 0.79 -26.48
C PRO A 371 -8.57 -0.63 -26.38
N GLY A 372 -9.04 -1.44 -25.45
CA GLY A 372 -8.76 -2.88 -25.50
C GLY A 372 -9.20 -3.40 -26.88
N GLU A 373 -8.53 -4.44 -27.40
CA GLU A 373 -8.91 -5.05 -28.68
C GLU A 373 -10.42 -5.24 -28.72
N SER A 374 -11.09 -4.42 -29.52
CA SER A 374 -12.53 -4.54 -29.69
C SER A 374 -12.78 -5.88 -30.39
N PRO A 375 -13.81 -6.64 -30.02
CA PRO A 375 -14.28 -7.75 -30.84
C PRO A 375 -14.46 -7.34 -32.32
N ALA A 376 -14.83 -6.08 -32.56
CA ALA A 376 -14.94 -5.50 -33.90
C ALA A 376 -13.61 -5.32 -34.65
N ALA A 377 -12.45 -5.38 -33.96
CA ALA A 377 -11.13 -5.44 -34.60
C ALA A 377 -10.82 -6.86 -35.09
N ALA A 378 -11.26 -7.90 -34.36
CA ALA A 378 -11.14 -9.30 -34.75
C ALA A 378 -12.12 -9.71 -35.87
N GLU A 379 -13.24 -8.99 -36.00
CA GLU A 379 -14.25 -9.18 -37.05
C GLU A 379 -14.02 -8.31 -38.31
N ARG A 380 -12.88 -7.62 -38.44
CA ARG A 380 -12.61 -6.83 -39.65
C ARG A 380 -12.43 -7.76 -40.86
N PRO A 381 -12.94 -7.38 -42.04
CA PRO A 381 -12.61 -8.03 -43.29
C PRO A 381 -11.10 -8.18 -43.46
N ALA A 382 -10.63 -9.39 -43.76
CA ALA A 382 -9.23 -9.66 -44.09
C ALA A 382 -9.12 -10.65 -45.27
N ILE A 383 -7.90 -10.90 -45.75
CA ILE A 383 -7.61 -11.95 -46.73
C ILE A 383 -6.71 -12.97 -46.02
N GLY A 384 -7.19 -14.21 -45.88
CA GLY A 384 -6.35 -15.34 -45.53
C GLY A 384 -5.58 -15.80 -46.77
N LEU A 385 -4.27 -15.99 -46.64
CA LEU A 385 -3.37 -16.41 -47.69
C LEU A 385 -2.81 -17.79 -47.34
N ASP A 386 -2.76 -18.68 -48.31
CA ASP A 386 -2.18 -20.02 -48.24
C ASP A 386 -1.20 -20.16 -49.40
N LEU A 387 0.07 -20.35 -49.06
CA LEU A 387 1.22 -20.33 -49.93
C LEU A 387 2.32 -21.17 -49.26
N GLU A 388 2.94 -22.08 -50.01
CA GLU A 388 4.11 -22.81 -49.50
C GLU A 388 5.36 -21.93 -49.46
N ASP A 389 6.23 -22.18 -48.48
CA ASP A 389 7.45 -21.39 -48.26
C ASP A 389 8.49 -21.55 -49.39
N MET A 390 8.44 -22.66 -50.14
CA MET A 390 9.46 -23.04 -51.13
C MET A 390 8.88 -23.84 -52.30
N TYR A 391 9.33 -23.56 -53.52
CA TYR A 391 9.01 -24.28 -54.75
C TYR A 391 10.28 -24.60 -55.56
N LEU A 392 10.24 -25.62 -56.41
CA LEU A 392 11.29 -25.84 -57.42
C LEU A 392 11.09 -24.97 -58.66
N ALA A 393 12.16 -24.66 -59.40
CA ALA A 393 12.10 -23.76 -60.56
C ALA A 393 11.16 -24.23 -61.69
N ASP A 394 10.97 -25.54 -61.85
CA ASP A 394 10.04 -26.15 -62.82
C ASP A 394 8.65 -26.45 -62.23
N GLU A 395 8.47 -26.23 -60.92
CA GLU A 395 7.21 -26.41 -60.21
C GLU A 395 6.31 -25.17 -60.34
N PRO A 396 5.02 -25.36 -60.70
CA PRO A 396 4.06 -24.26 -60.72
C PRO A 396 3.76 -23.73 -59.30
N VAL A 397 4.01 -22.44 -59.09
CA VAL A 397 3.68 -21.76 -57.82
C VAL A 397 2.18 -21.54 -57.71
N THR A 398 1.54 -22.10 -56.68
CA THR A 398 0.11 -21.97 -56.44
C THR A 398 -0.14 -21.08 -55.24
N VAL A 399 -0.80 -19.94 -55.47
CA VAL A 399 -1.23 -19.02 -54.42
C VAL A 399 -2.73 -19.18 -54.19
N ARG A 400 -3.14 -19.50 -52.96
CA ARG A 400 -4.56 -19.58 -52.57
C ARG A 400 -4.90 -18.46 -51.62
N ALA A 401 -6.06 -17.85 -51.81
CA ALA A 401 -6.51 -16.75 -50.96
C ALA A 401 -8.02 -16.84 -50.70
N ARG A 402 -8.42 -16.45 -49.49
CA ARG A 402 -9.83 -16.41 -49.09
C ARG A 402 -10.14 -15.11 -48.35
N PRO A 403 -11.14 -14.34 -48.80
CA PRO A 403 -11.70 -13.28 -47.96
C PRO A 403 -12.28 -13.88 -46.68
N VAL A 404 -11.90 -13.35 -45.52
CA VAL A 404 -12.43 -13.74 -44.20
C VAL A 404 -13.18 -12.56 -43.59
N ASN A 405 -14.20 -12.87 -42.79
CA ASN A 405 -15.06 -11.86 -42.12
C ASN A 405 -15.70 -10.87 -43.12
N VAL A 406 -16.23 -11.37 -44.24
CA VAL A 406 -16.97 -10.58 -45.24
C VAL A 406 -18.38 -11.13 -45.45
N ASP A 407 -19.40 -10.27 -45.38
CA ASP A 407 -20.81 -10.66 -45.58
C ASP A 407 -21.15 -10.97 -47.05
N ARG A 408 -20.34 -10.45 -47.98
CA ARG A 408 -20.46 -10.66 -49.43
C ARG A 408 -19.08 -10.76 -50.03
N SER A 409 -18.91 -11.59 -51.07
CA SER A 409 -17.65 -11.69 -51.79
C SER A 409 -17.20 -10.29 -52.27
N PRO A 410 -16.00 -9.82 -51.91
CA PRO A 410 -15.50 -8.49 -52.29
C PRO A 410 -15.16 -8.37 -53.79
N GLY A 411 -15.41 -9.43 -54.56
CA GLY A 411 -15.05 -9.56 -55.97
C GLY A 411 -13.69 -10.25 -56.15
N PRO A 412 -13.17 -10.28 -57.38
CA PRO A 412 -11.96 -11.03 -57.70
C PRO A 412 -10.74 -10.50 -56.95
N LEU A 413 -9.84 -11.41 -56.58
CA LEU A 413 -8.54 -11.10 -55.98
C LEU A 413 -7.46 -10.95 -57.06
N ARG A 414 -6.41 -10.21 -56.74
CA ARG A 414 -5.23 -10.03 -57.60
C ARG A 414 -3.96 -10.22 -56.79
N ALA A 415 -3.02 -10.98 -57.33
CA ALA A 415 -1.67 -11.12 -56.80
C ALA A 415 -0.74 -10.19 -57.55
N ARG A 416 0.16 -9.53 -56.83
CA ARG A 416 1.34 -8.87 -57.37
C ARG A 416 2.56 -9.57 -56.78
N ILE A 417 3.47 -10.02 -57.63
CA ILE A 417 4.65 -10.78 -57.23
C ILE A 417 5.89 -10.05 -57.71
N GLU A 418 6.85 -9.87 -56.81
CA GLU A 418 8.10 -9.16 -57.07
C GLU A 418 9.29 -9.90 -56.45
N PRO A 419 10.41 -10.07 -57.18
CA PRO A 419 11.62 -10.61 -56.58
C PRO A 419 12.20 -9.64 -55.54
N VAL A 420 12.68 -10.18 -54.42
CA VAL A 420 13.17 -9.38 -53.29
C VAL A 420 14.56 -8.78 -53.57
N ASP A 421 15.44 -9.54 -54.21
CA ASP A 421 16.86 -9.16 -54.40
C ASP A 421 17.19 -8.62 -55.80
N ALA A 422 16.22 -8.58 -56.72
CA ALA A 422 16.43 -8.16 -58.11
C ALA A 422 15.65 -6.87 -58.45
N PRO A 423 16.12 -5.67 -58.06
CA PRO A 423 15.41 -4.40 -58.27
C PRO A 423 15.26 -4.00 -59.75
N VAL A 424 15.88 -4.72 -60.69
CA VAL A 424 15.86 -4.43 -62.15
C VAL A 424 14.76 -5.21 -62.87
N ALA A 425 14.29 -6.33 -62.33
CA ALA A 425 13.12 -7.04 -62.83
C ALA A 425 11.88 -6.39 -62.19
N GLY A 426 11.12 -5.62 -62.97
CA GLY A 426 9.87 -5.04 -62.49
C GLY A 426 8.90 -6.11 -61.98
N PRO A 427 7.88 -5.74 -61.17
CA PRO A 427 6.91 -6.70 -60.67
C PRO A 427 6.28 -7.47 -61.82
N LEU A 428 6.03 -8.76 -61.61
CA LEU A 428 5.25 -9.55 -62.56
C LEU A 428 3.89 -8.88 -62.77
N PRO A 429 3.30 -9.01 -63.98
CA PRO A 429 1.95 -8.51 -64.24
C PRO A 429 1.00 -8.97 -63.15
N ALA A 430 0.18 -8.04 -62.64
CA ALA A 430 -0.82 -8.39 -61.64
C ALA A 430 -1.70 -9.52 -62.18
N THR A 431 -1.68 -10.67 -61.52
CA THR A 431 -2.37 -11.87 -61.99
C THR A 431 -3.71 -11.98 -61.26
N GLU A 432 -4.78 -12.17 -62.02
CA GLU A 432 -6.12 -12.33 -61.46
C GLU A 432 -6.29 -13.76 -60.95
N PHE A 433 -6.88 -13.90 -59.76
CA PHE A 433 -7.26 -15.21 -59.25
C PHE A 433 -8.51 -15.71 -59.96
N THR A 434 -8.61 -17.02 -60.11
CA THR A 434 -9.82 -17.74 -60.48
C THR A 434 -10.57 -18.19 -59.24
N GLU A 435 -11.90 -18.07 -59.25
CA GLU A 435 -12.77 -18.57 -58.18
C GLU A 435 -12.79 -20.10 -58.19
N THR A 436 -12.76 -20.70 -56.99
CA THR A 436 -12.72 -22.14 -56.72
C THR A 436 -13.70 -22.45 -55.59
N ASP A 437 -13.99 -23.74 -55.34
CA ASP A 437 -14.93 -24.15 -54.28
C ASP A 437 -14.47 -23.72 -52.87
N ASP A 438 -13.16 -23.58 -52.65
CA ASP A 438 -12.55 -23.23 -51.35
C ASP A 438 -12.02 -21.78 -51.27
N GLY A 439 -12.40 -20.92 -52.23
CA GLY A 439 -11.98 -19.52 -52.27
C GLY A 439 -11.42 -19.13 -53.64
N TRP A 440 -10.25 -18.52 -53.66
CA TRP A 440 -9.61 -18.04 -54.89
C TRP A 440 -8.24 -18.68 -55.04
N ALA A 441 -7.87 -19.11 -56.24
CA ALA A 441 -6.53 -19.61 -56.52
C ALA A 441 -5.94 -18.97 -57.79
N VAL A 442 -4.63 -18.86 -57.84
CA VAL A 442 -3.87 -18.57 -59.05
C VAL A 442 -2.66 -19.49 -59.09
N THR A 443 -2.43 -20.10 -60.25
CA THR A 443 -1.22 -20.89 -60.52
C THR A 443 -0.37 -20.14 -61.52
N LEU A 444 0.86 -19.88 -61.13
CA LEU A 444 1.86 -19.25 -61.98
C LEU A 444 2.68 -20.34 -62.67
N GLY A 445 3.20 -20.04 -63.85
CA GLY A 445 4.20 -20.91 -64.46
C GLY A 445 5.51 -20.92 -63.66
N SER A 446 6.50 -21.66 -64.17
CA SER A 446 7.87 -21.69 -63.66
C SER A 446 8.41 -20.27 -63.44
N LEU A 447 8.89 -19.99 -62.24
CA LEU A 447 9.59 -18.75 -61.91
C LEU A 447 11.09 -19.01 -61.84
N PRO A 448 11.94 -18.03 -62.21
CA PRO A 448 13.38 -18.16 -61.98
C PRO A 448 13.69 -18.36 -60.49
N PRO A 449 14.77 -19.07 -60.15
CA PRO A 449 15.23 -19.20 -58.78
C PRO A 449 15.43 -17.84 -58.09
N GLY A 450 15.03 -17.74 -56.82
CA GLY A 450 15.16 -16.56 -56.00
C GLY A 450 14.05 -16.38 -54.97
N LEU A 451 14.21 -15.38 -54.11
CA LEU A 451 13.21 -15.01 -53.11
C LEU A 451 12.18 -14.03 -53.70
N TYR A 452 10.90 -14.31 -53.51
CA TYR A 452 9.79 -13.51 -54.02
C TYR A 452 8.89 -13.00 -52.90
N ARG A 453 8.33 -11.80 -53.09
CA ARG A 453 7.25 -11.24 -52.29
C ARG A 453 5.96 -11.28 -53.07
N VAL A 454 4.89 -11.76 -52.43
CA VAL A 454 3.52 -11.67 -52.94
C VAL A 454 2.73 -10.63 -52.14
N GLU A 455 1.94 -9.81 -52.85
CA GLU A 455 0.85 -9.00 -52.29
C GLU A 455 -0.47 -9.48 -52.90
N VAL A 456 -1.43 -9.88 -52.08
CA VAL A 456 -2.79 -10.21 -52.51
C VAL A 456 -3.77 -9.15 -52.03
N ARG A 457 -4.60 -8.65 -52.95
CA ARG A 457 -5.61 -7.62 -52.68
C ARG A 457 -6.88 -7.84 -53.50
N THR A 458 -7.96 -7.16 -53.15
CA THR A 458 -9.18 -7.14 -53.96
C THR A 458 -8.98 -6.29 -55.23
N ALA A 459 -9.57 -6.71 -56.35
CA ALA A 459 -9.48 -5.99 -57.62
C ALA A 459 -10.19 -4.62 -57.57
N LYS A 460 -11.23 -4.50 -56.73
CA LYS A 460 -11.92 -3.23 -56.48
C LYS A 460 -11.49 -2.68 -55.12
N ALA A 461 -11.06 -1.43 -55.10
CA ALA A 461 -10.80 -0.68 -53.88
C ALA A 461 -12.12 -0.09 -53.34
N GLY A 462 -12.25 -0.05 -52.01
CA GLY A 462 -13.39 0.57 -51.33
C GLY A 462 -13.20 0.58 -49.82
N PRO A 463 -14.01 1.36 -49.07
CA PRO A 463 -13.89 1.48 -47.62
C PRO A 463 -14.21 0.19 -46.84
N LEU A 464 -14.80 -0.81 -47.50
CA LEU A 464 -15.11 -2.13 -46.95
C LEU A 464 -14.22 -3.25 -47.52
N ALA A 465 -13.25 -2.92 -48.37
CA ALA A 465 -12.31 -3.91 -48.88
C ALA A 465 -11.31 -4.30 -47.77
N PRO A 466 -11.01 -5.60 -47.59
CA PRO A 466 -9.97 -6.02 -46.67
C PRO A 466 -8.61 -5.40 -47.08
N PRO A 467 -7.73 -5.08 -46.11
CA PRO A 467 -6.38 -4.64 -46.42
C PRO A 467 -5.63 -5.74 -47.20
N PRO A 468 -4.66 -5.37 -48.07
CA PRO A 468 -3.82 -6.35 -48.73
C PRO A 468 -3.06 -7.21 -47.70
N VAL A 469 -2.83 -8.47 -48.05
CA VAL A 469 -1.99 -9.41 -47.30
C VAL A 469 -0.71 -9.68 -48.08
N HIS A 470 0.38 -9.89 -47.36
CA HIS A 470 1.72 -10.06 -47.93
C HIS A 470 2.35 -11.34 -47.41
N ASP A 471 3.14 -12.00 -48.25
CA ASP A 471 3.96 -13.14 -47.85
C ASP A 471 5.24 -13.26 -48.71
N LEU A 472 6.11 -14.19 -48.34
CA LEU A 472 7.36 -14.50 -49.02
C LEU A 472 7.40 -15.98 -49.38
N PHE A 473 8.02 -16.31 -50.51
CA PHE A 473 8.34 -17.69 -50.87
C PHE A 473 9.64 -17.74 -51.67
N GLU A 474 10.36 -18.84 -51.57
CA GLU A 474 11.60 -19.08 -52.29
C GLU A 474 11.39 -20.04 -53.47
N VAL A 475 12.06 -19.77 -54.59
CA VAL A 475 12.14 -20.71 -55.72
C VAL A 475 13.58 -21.20 -55.79
N ALA A 476 13.79 -22.50 -55.63
CA ALA A 476 15.11 -23.11 -55.64
C ALA A 476 15.44 -23.73 -57.01
N GLU A 477 16.72 -23.80 -57.36
CA GLU A 477 17.18 -24.68 -58.45
C GLU A 477 17.12 -26.13 -57.99
N GLU A 478 16.77 -27.03 -58.91
CA GLU A 478 16.96 -28.47 -58.70
C GLU A 478 18.46 -28.75 -58.90
N ASP A 479 19.14 -29.26 -57.86
CA ASP A 479 20.58 -29.59 -57.87
C ASP A 479 20.96 -30.64 -58.94
#